data_AF-A0A7V5G4Z5-F1
#
_entry.id   AF-A0A7V5G4Z5-F1
#
_cell.length_a   1.000
_cell.length_b   1.000
_cell.length_c   1.000
_cell.angle_alpha   90.00
_cell.angle_beta   90.00
_cell.angle_gamma   90.00
#
_symmetry.space_group_name_H-M   'P 1'
#
loop_
_entity.id
_entity.type
_entity.pdbx_description
1 polymer ?
#
loop_
_entity_poly.entity_id
_entity_poly.type
_entity_poly.pdbx_seq_one_letter_code
_entity_poly.pdbx_strand_id
1 'polypeptide(L)'
;MDSIEYIKEYLKKWIETGTPAKSFRDINFNSRTNISIKIIKLSINNRVIDEVDKSIEADTIVYILGLYLYHNITHFKYIGELTHRSVKEPRVYQFLNMVLQEDRTKRETNPQRLLSVLDFEPRDIIEDTIENEFYRVEAFSTVGLSRLQNQDYLGILELDNSVALVVADGVGGAKSGEVASKIAVDFVIEQINTKLSKNKTNHKYILNFLQNSIYGANQKILEYITQNSIDMMGTTLSIAYIVDNIYLYTAHIGDSRIYQMDGDFNIKQITPDHSMREVL
;
A
#
# COMPACT_ATOMS: atom_id res chain seq x y z
N MET A 1 -23.85 15.00 -8.16
CA MET A 1 -22.40 14.82 -8.01
C MET A 1 -22.20 13.59 -7.14
N ASP A 2 -21.29 12.69 -7.52
CA ASP A 2 -20.88 11.56 -6.70
C ASP A 2 -20.38 12.08 -5.34
N SER A 3 -20.70 11.39 -4.24
CA SER A 3 -20.20 11.72 -2.91
C SER A 3 -18.67 11.72 -2.84
N ILE A 4 -18.00 10.85 -3.60
CA ILE A 4 -16.53 10.83 -3.69
C ILE A 4 -16.03 12.10 -4.36
N GLU A 5 -16.58 12.45 -5.53
CA GLU A 5 -16.15 13.64 -6.28
C GLU A 5 -16.42 14.93 -5.50
N TYR A 6 -17.52 14.98 -4.74
CA TYR A 6 -17.78 16.08 -3.80
C TYR A 6 -16.68 16.26 -2.76
N ILE A 7 -16.28 15.17 -2.12
CA ILE A 7 -15.22 15.23 -1.11
C ILE A 7 -13.90 15.63 -1.75
N LYS A 8 -13.60 15.12 -2.95
CA LYS A 8 -12.40 15.50 -3.71
C LYS A 8 -12.37 16.99 -4.01
N GLU A 9 -13.45 17.56 -4.53
CA GLU A 9 -13.56 19.01 -4.78
C GLU A 9 -13.42 19.83 -3.49
N TYR A 10 -14.04 19.38 -2.40
CA TYR A 10 -13.91 20.03 -1.10
C TYR A 10 -12.46 20.05 -0.61
N LEU A 11 -11.76 18.92 -0.70
CA LEU A 11 -10.36 18.80 -0.28
C LEU A 11 -9.44 19.64 -1.18
N LYS A 12 -9.68 19.66 -2.51
CA LYS A 12 -8.95 20.54 -3.45
C LYS A 12 -9.09 22.01 -3.05
N LYS A 13 -10.31 22.46 -2.78
CA LYS A 13 -10.57 23.82 -2.32
C LYS A 13 -9.86 24.14 -1.00
N TRP A 14 -9.87 23.22 -0.04
CA TRP A 14 -9.13 23.38 1.21
C TRP A 14 -7.62 23.52 0.96
N ILE A 15 -7.04 22.70 0.09
CA ILE A 15 -5.62 22.81 -0.28
C ILE A 15 -5.32 24.19 -0.86
N GLU A 16 -6.16 24.68 -1.77
CA GLU A 16 -6.00 26.00 -2.41
C GLU A 16 -6.11 27.17 -1.42
N THR A 17 -7.06 27.11 -0.49
CA THR A 17 -7.28 28.19 0.49
C THR A 17 -6.39 28.09 1.73
N GLY A 18 -5.68 26.98 1.90
CA GLY A 18 -4.89 26.65 3.09
C GLY A 18 -5.71 26.44 4.37
N THR A 19 -7.03 26.56 4.31
CA THR A 19 -7.93 26.48 5.47
C THR A 19 -9.24 25.78 5.10
N PRO A 20 -9.81 24.92 5.97
CA PRO A 20 -11.07 24.26 5.68
C PRO A 20 -12.24 25.24 5.80
N ALA A 21 -13.46 24.78 5.48
CA ALA A 21 -14.69 25.50 5.75
C ALA A 21 -14.73 26.08 7.18
N LYS A 22 -15.13 27.34 7.28
CA LYS A 22 -15.21 28.03 8.57
C LYS A 22 -16.52 27.74 9.31
N SER A 23 -17.56 27.35 8.58
CA SER A 23 -18.89 27.01 9.13
C SER A 23 -19.47 25.74 8.49
N PHE A 24 -20.47 25.15 9.14
CA PHE A 24 -21.17 23.96 8.60
C PHE A 24 -22.00 24.29 7.36
N ARG A 25 -22.42 25.56 7.21
CA ARG A 25 -23.18 26.03 6.04
C ARG A 25 -22.33 25.97 4.77
N ASP A 26 -21.02 26.13 4.92
CA ASP A 26 -20.07 26.04 3.82
C ASP A 26 -19.83 24.58 3.38
N ILE A 27 -20.18 23.61 4.23
CA ILE A 27 -20.16 22.17 3.92
C ILE A 27 -21.54 21.79 3.35
N ASN A 28 -21.80 22.22 2.11
CA ASN A 28 -23.09 22.01 1.44
C ASN A 28 -23.19 20.62 0.78
N PHE A 29 -23.73 19.61 1.47
CA PHE A 29 -24.07 18.32 0.85
C PHE A 29 -25.42 18.41 0.14
N ASN A 30 -25.47 18.10 -1.16
CA ASN A 30 -26.71 18.18 -1.97
C ASN A 30 -27.89 17.39 -1.35
N SER A 31 -29.09 17.97 -1.49
CA SER A 31 -30.38 17.57 -0.89
C SER A 31 -30.95 16.18 -1.23
N ARG A 32 -30.25 15.36 -2.03
CA ARG A 32 -30.70 14.01 -2.40
C ARG A 32 -30.34 12.94 -1.38
N THR A 33 -29.48 13.26 -0.42
CA THR A 33 -29.29 12.42 0.76
C THR A 33 -30.25 12.92 1.85
N ASN A 34 -31.04 12.03 2.43
CA ASN A 34 -31.72 12.29 3.70
C ASN A 34 -30.72 12.43 4.88
N ILE A 35 -29.49 12.84 4.62
CA ILE A 35 -28.60 13.39 5.62
C ILE A 35 -29.06 14.82 5.79
N SER A 36 -30.06 15.01 6.66
CA SER A 36 -30.30 16.33 7.22
C SER A 36 -29.02 16.75 7.94
N ILE A 37 -28.16 17.53 7.30
CA ILE A 37 -27.26 18.44 8.00
C ILE A 37 -28.14 19.57 8.57
N LYS A 38 -29.07 19.22 9.46
CA LYS A 38 -29.38 20.10 10.57
C LYS A 38 -28.09 20.10 11.37
N ILE A 39 -27.24 21.09 11.11
CA ILE A 39 -26.05 21.45 11.88
C ILE A 39 -26.25 20.95 13.31
N ILE A 40 -25.61 19.83 13.65
CA ILE A 40 -25.54 19.29 15.01
C ILE A 40 -26.90 19.29 15.75
N LYS A 41 -27.80 18.40 15.33
CA LYS A 41 -28.47 17.54 16.33
C LYS A 41 -27.71 16.21 16.42
N LEU A 42 -26.39 16.29 16.64
CA LEU A 42 -25.62 15.19 17.20
C LEU A 42 -26.02 15.09 18.68
N SER A 43 -27.07 14.31 18.95
CA SER A 43 -27.41 13.87 20.29
C SER A 43 -26.39 12.82 20.72
N ILE A 44 -25.27 13.28 21.27
CA ILE A 44 -24.55 12.51 22.29
C ILE A 44 -24.98 13.16 23.61
N ASN A 45 -25.81 12.46 24.40
CA ASN A 45 -26.39 12.92 25.68
C ASN A 45 -27.36 14.12 25.63
N ASN A 46 -28.33 14.15 24.70
CA ASN A 46 -29.55 14.97 24.80
C ASN A 46 -29.39 16.52 24.93
N ARG A 47 -28.28 17.14 24.53
CA ARG A 47 -28.16 18.61 24.45
C ARG A 47 -28.31 19.12 23.02
N VAL A 48 -29.26 20.04 22.82
CA VAL A 48 -29.45 20.80 21.58
C VAL A 48 -28.62 22.09 21.68
N ILE A 49 -27.79 22.37 20.68
CA ILE A 49 -27.01 23.61 20.61
C ILE A 49 -27.55 24.40 19.42
N ASP A 50 -28.37 25.41 19.70
CA ASP A 50 -28.76 26.44 18.73
C ASP A 50 -27.65 27.49 18.63
N GLU A 51 -27.39 27.95 17.39
CA GLU A 51 -26.59 29.12 17.00
C GLU A 51 -25.11 29.17 17.43
N VAL A 52 -24.22 29.26 16.42
CA VAL A 52 -23.12 30.23 16.27
C VAL A 52 -22.27 29.75 15.08
N ASP A 53 -21.90 30.67 14.18
CA ASP A 53 -20.77 30.53 13.23
C ASP A 53 -19.46 30.31 14.01
N LYS A 54 -19.31 29.13 14.61
CA LYS A 54 -18.07 28.75 15.29
C LYS A 54 -17.13 28.18 14.25
N SER A 55 -15.87 28.62 14.30
CA SER A 55 -14.77 27.95 13.59
C SER A 55 -14.79 26.47 13.93
N ILE A 56 -14.95 25.63 12.92
CA ILE A 56 -14.96 24.19 13.09
C ILE A 56 -13.53 23.69 12.96
N GLU A 57 -13.12 22.82 13.88
CA GLU A 57 -11.80 22.21 13.83
C GLU A 57 -11.70 21.22 12.64
N ALA A 58 -10.52 21.15 12.03
CA ALA A 58 -10.25 20.34 10.84
C ALA A 58 -10.65 18.86 11.02
N ASP A 59 -10.42 18.29 12.20
CA ASP A 59 -10.75 16.90 12.52
C ASP A 59 -12.27 16.64 12.58
N THR A 60 -13.07 17.66 12.93
CA THR A 60 -14.53 17.56 12.93
C THR A 60 -15.06 17.57 11.51
N ILE A 61 -14.46 18.37 10.65
CA ILE A 61 -14.81 18.48 9.23
C ILE A 61 -14.56 17.14 8.52
N VAL A 62 -13.37 16.57 8.66
CA VAL A 62 -13.03 15.29 8.01
C VAL A 62 -13.88 14.14 8.53
N TYR A 63 -14.21 14.14 9.83
CA TYR A 63 -15.13 13.16 10.41
C TYR A 63 -16.52 13.24 9.75
N ILE A 64 -17.02 14.45 9.51
CA ILE A 64 -18.32 14.67 8.85
C ILE A 64 -18.29 14.29 7.38
N LEU A 65 -17.21 14.58 6.66
CA LEU A 65 -17.01 14.09 5.30
C LEU A 65 -17.02 12.56 5.27
N GLY A 66 -16.40 11.90 6.25
CA GLY A 66 -16.44 10.45 6.42
C GLY A 66 -17.84 9.91 6.67
N LEU A 67 -18.59 10.50 7.60
CA LEU A 67 -19.97 10.09 7.90
C LEU A 67 -20.87 10.26 6.68
N TYR A 68 -20.70 11.35 5.94
CA TYR A 68 -21.40 11.62 4.70
C TYR A 68 -21.09 10.54 3.65
N LEU A 69 -19.82 10.22 3.43
CA LEU A 69 -19.41 9.20 2.46
C LEU A 69 -19.93 7.81 2.84
N TYR A 70 -19.75 7.41 4.10
CA TYR A 70 -20.22 6.12 4.60
C TYR A 70 -21.72 5.96 4.41
N HIS A 71 -22.51 6.98 4.77
CA HIS A 71 -23.95 6.92 4.60
C HIS A 71 -24.38 6.82 3.13
N ASN A 72 -23.71 7.55 2.24
CA ASN A 72 -24.01 7.50 0.81
C ASN A 72 -23.76 6.12 0.20
N ILE A 73 -22.66 5.48 0.59
CA ILE A 73 -22.24 4.20 0.00
C ILE A 73 -23.00 3.03 0.61
N THR A 74 -23.29 3.09 1.91
CA THR A 74 -23.90 1.96 2.63
C THR A 74 -25.41 2.08 2.78
N HIS A 75 -25.97 3.30 2.68
CA HIS A 75 -27.32 3.64 3.11
C HIS A 75 -27.61 3.39 4.60
N PHE A 76 -26.58 3.16 5.41
CA PHE A 76 -26.67 2.94 6.86
C PHE A 76 -26.06 4.11 7.65
N LYS A 77 -26.32 4.11 8.96
CA LYS A 77 -25.61 5.00 9.90
C LYS A 77 -24.34 4.31 10.37
N TYR A 78 -23.25 5.06 10.48
CA TYR A 78 -22.04 4.56 11.11
C TYR A 78 -22.28 4.34 12.60
N ILE A 79 -21.94 3.15 13.09
CA ILE A 79 -22.14 2.73 14.49
C ILE A 79 -20.83 2.46 15.22
N GLY A 80 -19.71 2.97 14.72
CA GLY A 80 -18.38 2.78 15.30
C GLY A 80 -17.54 1.69 14.65
N GLU A 81 -18.08 0.95 13.68
CA GLU A 81 -17.37 -0.12 12.98
C GLU A 81 -17.56 -0.04 11.46
N LEU A 82 -16.45 -0.21 10.73
CA LEU A 82 -16.42 -0.35 9.27
C LEU A 82 -16.44 -1.84 8.92
N THR A 83 -17.26 -2.23 7.96
CA THR A 83 -17.30 -3.61 7.46
C THR A 83 -17.02 -3.66 5.96
N HIS A 84 -16.15 -4.59 5.54
CA HIS A 84 -15.82 -4.78 4.12
C HIS A 84 -17.03 -5.16 3.26
N ARG A 85 -18.05 -5.79 3.86
CA ARG A 85 -19.32 -6.08 3.17
C ARG A 85 -20.03 -4.81 2.70
N SER A 86 -19.94 -3.74 3.47
CA SER A 86 -20.65 -2.48 3.23
C SER A 86 -19.81 -1.50 2.41
N VAL A 87 -18.48 -1.48 2.60
CA VAL A 87 -17.57 -0.62 1.84
C VAL A 87 -16.61 -1.51 1.05
N LYS A 88 -16.98 -1.79 -0.21
CA LYS A 88 -16.24 -2.69 -1.08
C LYS A 88 -14.98 -2.06 -1.68
N GLU A 89 -15.01 -0.75 -1.90
CA GLU A 89 -13.90 -0.05 -2.54
C GLU A 89 -12.78 0.22 -1.52
N PRO A 90 -11.57 -0.36 -1.69
CA PRO A 90 -10.49 -0.28 -0.70
C PRO A 90 -10.08 1.16 -0.35
N ARG A 91 -10.03 2.04 -1.34
CA ARG A 91 -9.68 3.47 -1.16
C ARG A 91 -10.69 4.22 -0.30
N VAL A 92 -11.99 3.96 -0.54
CA VAL A 92 -13.06 4.51 0.28
C VAL A 92 -12.98 3.94 1.69
N TYR A 93 -12.77 2.63 1.83
CA TYR A 93 -12.59 2.01 3.14
C TYR A 93 -11.44 2.65 3.91
N GLN A 94 -10.30 2.87 3.24
CA GLN A 94 -9.13 3.53 3.82
C GLN A 94 -9.41 4.97 4.22
N PHE A 95 -9.99 5.78 3.33
CA PHE A 95 -10.38 7.16 3.65
C PHE A 95 -11.27 7.19 4.89
N LEU A 96 -12.30 6.35 4.92
CA LEU A 96 -13.21 6.23 6.06
C LEU A 96 -12.48 5.80 7.33
N ASN A 97 -11.58 4.83 7.24
CA ASN A 97 -10.78 4.38 8.37
C ASN A 97 -9.88 5.51 8.90
N MET A 98 -9.34 6.37 8.04
CA MET A 98 -8.51 7.50 8.46
C MET A 98 -9.29 8.62 9.16
N VAL A 99 -10.55 8.85 8.77
CA VAL A 99 -11.33 9.99 9.28
C VAL A 99 -12.37 9.63 10.33
N LEU A 100 -12.85 8.37 10.39
CA LEU A 100 -13.86 7.89 11.33
C LEU A 100 -13.27 7.27 12.61
N GLN A 101 -12.11 7.76 13.05
CA GLN A 101 -11.50 7.36 14.32
C GLN A 101 -12.26 7.96 15.52
N GLU A 102 -12.49 7.15 16.56
CA GLU A 102 -13.09 7.61 17.82
C GLU A 102 -12.23 8.70 18.48
N ASP A 103 -10.92 8.46 18.53
CA ASP A 103 -9.94 9.41 19.03
C ASP A 103 -9.68 10.51 17.98
N ARG A 104 -10.05 11.75 18.32
CA ARG A 104 -9.88 12.93 17.45
C ARG A 104 -8.43 13.15 17.04
N THR A 105 -7.47 12.82 17.91
CA THR A 105 -6.04 13.04 17.67
C THR A 105 -5.45 12.08 16.63
N LYS A 106 -6.13 10.96 16.38
CA LYS A 106 -5.74 9.95 15.39
C LYS A 106 -6.34 10.17 14.01
N ARG A 107 -7.25 11.15 13.86
CA ARG A 107 -7.87 11.45 12.58
C ARG A 107 -6.86 12.13 11.67
N GLU A 108 -6.79 11.66 10.44
CA GLU A 108 -6.02 12.36 9.42
C GLU A 108 -6.74 13.66 9.03
N THR A 109 -6.06 14.80 9.14
CA THR A 109 -6.61 16.11 8.80
C THR A 109 -5.90 16.81 7.66
N ASN A 110 -4.79 16.27 7.16
CA ASN A 110 -4.09 16.86 6.03
C ASN A 110 -4.91 16.63 4.75
N PRO A 111 -5.43 17.70 4.11
CA PRO A 111 -6.31 17.55 2.95
C PRO A 111 -5.59 16.98 1.73
N GLN A 112 -4.28 17.18 1.59
CA GLN A 112 -3.49 16.56 0.52
C GLN A 112 -3.43 15.04 0.69
N ARG A 113 -3.25 14.58 1.92
CA ARG A 113 -3.20 13.15 2.28
C ARG A 113 -4.56 12.47 2.13
N LEU A 114 -5.63 13.17 2.49
CA LEU A 114 -6.99 12.68 2.29
C LEU A 114 -7.37 12.62 0.81
N LEU A 115 -7.01 13.65 0.05
CA LEU A 115 -7.26 13.71 -1.38
C LEU A 115 -6.47 12.60 -2.10
N SER A 116 -5.21 12.38 -1.72
CA SER A 116 -4.38 11.36 -2.36
C SER A 116 -4.97 9.96 -2.23
N VAL A 117 -5.70 9.64 -1.16
CA VAL A 117 -6.37 8.33 -1.00
C VAL A 117 -7.57 8.19 -1.94
N LEU A 118 -8.38 9.25 -2.07
CA LEU A 118 -9.59 9.24 -2.91
C LEU A 118 -9.30 9.41 -4.41
N ASP A 119 -8.22 10.11 -4.75
CA ASP A 119 -7.82 10.40 -6.13
C ASP A 119 -6.85 9.34 -6.69
N PHE A 120 -6.46 8.35 -5.88
CA PHE A 120 -5.54 7.31 -6.28
C PHE A 120 -6.18 6.37 -7.30
N GLU A 121 -6.24 6.70 -8.59
CA GLU A 121 -6.48 5.69 -9.64
C GLU A 121 -5.61 4.45 -9.34
N PRO A 122 -6.13 3.21 -9.47
CA PRO A 122 -5.38 2.02 -9.11
C PRO A 122 -4.17 1.89 -10.04
N ARG A 123 -3.07 2.55 -9.68
CA ARG A 123 -1.81 2.53 -10.43
C ARG A 123 -0.85 1.46 -9.93
N ASP A 124 -1.19 0.75 -8.87
CA ASP A 124 -0.26 -0.19 -8.24
C ASP A 124 -0.82 -1.61 -8.18
N ILE A 125 -1.70 -1.99 -9.11
CA ILE A 125 -1.89 -3.41 -9.40
C ILE A 125 -0.84 -3.76 -10.47
N ILE A 126 0.31 -4.28 -10.03
CA ILE A 126 1.19 -5.02 -10.92
C ILE A 126 0.58 -6.41 -11.01
N GLU A 127 -0.34 -6.58 -11.96
CA GLU A 127 -0.81 -7.88 -12.41
C GLU A 127 0.03 -8.27 -13.63
N ASP A 128 0.83 -9.31 -13.47
CA ASP A 128 1.55 -9.93 -14.57
C ASP A 128 1.25 -11.43 -14.52
N THR A 129 0.98 -12.00 -15.68
CA THR A 129 0.66 -13.42 -15.83
C THR A 129 1.50 -14.00 -16.94
N ILE A 130 2.33 -14.97 -16.56
CA ILE A 130 3.09 -15.79 -17.50
C ILE A 130 2.54 -17.20 -17.41
N GLU A 131 2.13 -17.75 -18.54
CA GLU A 131 1.64 -19.13 -18.64
C GLU A 131 2.28 -19.79 -19.86
N ASN A 132 2.97 -20.89 -19.62
CA ASN A 132 3.57 -21.74 -20.64
C ASN A 132 3.40 -23.22 -20.26
N GLU A 133 4.01 -24.14 -21.04
CA GLU A 133 3.89 -25.58 -20.78
C GLU A 133 4.53 -26.06 -19.47
N PHE A 134 5.31 -25.21 -18.82
CA PHE A 134 6.12 -25.52 -17.65
C PHE A 134 5.56 -24.92 -16.36
N TYR A 135 5.05 -23.70 -16.40
CA TYR A 135 4.56 -22.99 -15.22
C TYR A 135 3.53 -21.92 -15.56
N ARG A 136 2.75 -21.58 -14.52
CA ARG A 136 1.91 -20.38 -14.46
C ARG A 136 2.40 -19.51 -13.30
N VAL A 137 2.70 -18.26 -13.58
CA VAL A 137 3.11 -17.25 -12.60
C VAL A 137 2.08 -16.15 -12.58
N GLU A 138 1.62 -15.80 -11.39
CA GLU A 138 0.78 -14.63 -11.14
C GLU A 138 1.48 -13.74 -10.13
N ALA A 139 1.67 -12.47 -10.49
CA ALA A 139 2.15 -11.44 -9.59
C ALA A 139 1.01 -10.50 -9.20
N PHE A 140 1.02 -10.07 -7.94
CA PHE A 140 0.08 -9.11 -7.41
C PHE A 140 0.77 -8.25 -6.35
N SER A 141 0.51 -6.94 -6.38
CA SER A 141 0.91 -6.01 -5.32
C SER A 141 -0.22 -5.03 -5.06
N THR A 142 -0.29 -4.51 -3.84
CA THR A 142 -1.27 -3.48 -3.46
C THR A 142 -0.72 -2.63 -2.33
N VAL A 143 -1.03 -1.33 -2.34
CA VAL A 143 -0.76 -0.43 -1.22
C VAL A 143 -1.47 -0.87 0.08
N GLY A 144 -2.52 -1.68 -0.03
CA GLY A 144 -3.35 -2.09 1.10
C GLY A 144 -4.17 -0.92 1.66
N LEU A 145 -4.68 -1.08 2.88
CA LEU A 145 -5.66 -0.15 3.47
C LEU A 145 -5.06 0.89 4.41
N SER A 146 -3.77 0.79 4.73
CA SER A 146 -3.14 1.54 5.82
C SER A 146 -2.01 2.46 5.36
N ARG A 147 -1.42 2.19 4.19
CA ARG A 147 -0.32 2.98 3.61
C ARG A 147 -0.84 3.90 2.51
N LEU A 148 -0.18 5.03 2.28
CA LEU A 148 -0.53 5.95 1.20
C LEU A 148 0.15 5.62 -0.12
N GLN A 149 1.23 4.84 -0.03
CA GLN A 149 2.10 4.53 -1.14
C GLN A 149 2.52 3.08 -0.98
N ASN A 150 2.50 2.37 -2.10
CA ASN A 150 3.09 1.06 -2.16
C ASN A 150 4.61 1.20 -2.16
N GLN A 151 5.26 0.68 -1.12
CA GLN A 151 6.72 0.63 -1.06
C GLN A 151 7.23 -0.76 -1.44
N ASP A 152 6.33 -1.69 -1.76
CA ASP A 152 6.67 -3.00 -2.28
C ASP A 152 6.98 -2.89 -3.77
N TYR A 153 7.86 -3.74 -4.24
CA TYR A 153 8.14 -3.90 -5.66
C TYR A 153 8.36 -5.38 -5.98
N LEU A 154 7.91 -5.79 -7.16
CA LEU A 154 8.04 -7.16 -7.63
C LEU A 154 8.62 -7.21 -9.04
N GLY A 155 9.25 -8.32 -9.38
CA GLY A 155 9.84 -8.55 -10.69
C GLY A 155 9.72 -10.01 -11.10
N ILE A 156 9.38 -10.22 -12.36
CA ILE A 156 9.36 -11.53 -13.00
C ILE A 156 10.32 -11.50 -14.19
N LEU A 157 11.11 -12.55 -14.34
CA LEU A 157 11.96 -12.76 -15.50
C LEU A 157 11.81 -14.19 -15.99
N GLU A 158 11.16 -14.34 -17.14
CA GLU A 158 11.14 -15.58 -17.90
C GLU A 158 12.41 -15.70 -18.77
N LEU A 159 12.99 -16.89 -18.75
CA LEU A 159 14.09 -17.34 -19.60
C LEU A 159 13.74 -18.75 -20.11
N ASP A 160 14.39 -19.21 -21.18
CA ASP A 160 14.06 -20.46 -21.90
C ASP A 160 13.48 -21.61 -21.03
N ASN A 161 14.23 -22.10 -20.04
CA ASN A 161 13.79 -23.16 -19.12
C ASN A 161 13.84 -22.74 -17.64
N SER A 162 13.67 -21.45 -17.35
CA SER A 162 13.77 -20.97 -15.97
C SER A 162 13.01 -19.67 -15.75
N VAL A 163 12.49 -19.48 -14.56
CA VAL A 163 11.85 -18.23 -14.15
C VAL A 163 12.47 -17.69 -12.87
N ALA A 164 12.70 -16.39 -12.81
CA ALA A 164 13.06 -15.70 -11.58
C ALA A 164 11.87 -14.85 -11.11
N LEU A 165 11.52 -15.01 -9.83
CA LEU A 165 10.51 -14.25 -9.13
C LEU A 165 11.20 -13.50 -8.01
N VAL A 166 11.01 -12.19 -7.95
CA VAL A 166 11.68 -11.31 -6.98
C VAL A 166 10.64 -10.42 -6.32
N VAL A 167 10.67 -10.33 -5.00
CA VAL A 167 9.83 -9.42 -4.20
C VAL A 167 10.71 -8.68 -3.21
N ALA A 168 10.41 -7.40 -3.01
CA ALA A 168 11.08 -6.52 -2.06
C ALA A 168 10.04 -5.62 -1.37
N ASP A 169 10.07 -5.55 -0.04
CA ASP A 169 9.29 -4.63 0.79
C ASP A 169 10.21 -3.47 1.19
N GLY A 170 9.89 -2.28 0.71
CA GLY A 170 10.68 -1.07 0.90
C GLY A 170 10.45 -0.43 2.26
N VAL A 171 11.53 -0.19 3.01
CA VAL A 171 11.48 0.52 4.30
C VAL A 171 12.25 1.85 4.22
N GLY A 172 11.57 2.93 4.59
CA GLY A 172 12.16 4.26 4.64
C GLY A 172 11.11 5.32 4.93
N GLY A 173 11.55 6.49 5.38
CA GLY A 173 10.68 7.68 5.40
C GLY A 173 10.21 8.04 3.99
N ALA A 174 9.21 8.92 3.86
CA ALA A 174 8.70 9.43 2.58
C ALA A 174 8.68 8.37 1.43
N LYS A 175 9.19 8.71 0.25
CA LYS A 175 9.28 7.81 -0.93
C LYS A 175 10.51 6.90 -0.93
N SER A 176 11.33 6.92 0.12
CA SER A 176 12.62 6.25 0.12
C SER A 176 12.51 4.71 0.04
N GLY A 177 11.46 4.14 0.63
CA GLY A 177 11.21 2.69 0.57
C GLY A 177 10.90 2.20 -0.86
N GLU A 178 9.99 2.88 -1.57
CA GLU A 178 9.64 2.58 -2.98
C GLU A 178 10.89 2.57 -3.89
N VAL A 179 11.76 3.57 -3.71
CA VAL A 179 12.99 3.67 -4.51
C VAL A 179 13.95 2.52 -4.19
N ALA A 180 14.10 2.16 -2.91
CA ALA A 180 14.98 1.09 -2.49
C ALA A 180 14.53 -0.28 -3.02
N SER A 181 13.24 -0.63 -2.87
CA SER A 181 12.68 -1.90 -3.36
C SER A 181 12.81 -2.02 -4.87
N LYS A 182 12.52 -0.94 -5.61
CA LYS A 182 12.67 -0.90 -7.07
C LYS A 182 14.13 -1.10 -7.52
N ILE A 183 15.09 -0.39 -6.92
CA ILE A 183 16.52 -0.56 -7.24
C ILE A 183 16.96 -2.00 -7.02
N ALA A 184 16.55 -2.62 -5.91
CA ALA A 184 16.95 -3.98 -5.58
C ALA A 184 16.43 -4.99 -6.61
N VAL A 185 15.14 -4.94 -6.92
CA VAL A 185 14.50 -5.84 -7.87
C VAL A 185 15.06 -5.66 -9.28
N ASP A 186 15.09 -4.43 -9.79
CA ASP A 186 15.56 -4.14 -11.16
C ASP A 186 17.02 -4.62 -11.33
N PHE A 187 17.87 -4.39 -10.33
CA PHE A 187 19.25 -4.86 -10.36
C PHE A 187 19.35 -6.39 -10.42
N VAL A 188 18.62 -7.11 -9.56
CA VAL A 188 18.65 -8.58 -9.52
C VAL A 188 18.16 -9.17 -10.84
N ILE A 189 17.05 -8.66 -11.38
CA ILE A 189 16.50 -9.09 -12.66
C ILE A 189 17.54 -8.90 -13.78
N GLU A 190 18.18 -7.73 -13.84
CA GLU A 190 19.24 -7.45 -14.82
C GLU A 190 20.43 -8.41 -14.67
N GLN A 191 20.88 -8.67 -13.43
CA GLN A 191 21.99 -9.59 -13.17
C GLN A 191 21.66 -11.00 -13.65
N ILE A 192 20.47 -11.53 -13.31
CA ILE A 192 20.05 -12.87 -13.72
C ILE A 192 19.99 -12.96 -15.25
N ASN A 193 19.35 -11.99 -15.90
CA ASN A 193 19.18 -11.96 -17.34
C ASN A 193 20.52 -11.96 -18.09
N THR A 194 21.47 -11.14 -17.65
CA THR A 194 22.71 -10.89 -18.40
C THR A 194 23.86 -11.84 -18.05
N LYS A 195 23.92 -12.34 -16.81
CA LYS A 195 25.07 -13.09 -16.29
C LYS A 195 24.76 -14.52 -15.87
N LEU A 196 23.59 -14.80 -15.30
CA LEU A 196 23.24 -16.15 -14.84
C LEU A 196 22.73 -17.05 -15.96
N SER A 197 22.11 -16.46 -16.98
CA SER A 197 21.52 -17.17 -18.13
C SER A 197 22.51 -18.07 -18.90
N LYS A 198 23.82 -17.89 -18.73
CA LYS A 198 24.87 -18.62 -19.46
C LYS A 198 25.37 -19.92 -18.80
N ASN A 199 25.05 -20.21 -17.53
CA ASN A 199 25.55 -21.43 -16.85
C ASN A 199 24.61 -21.94 -15.75
N LYS A 200 23.54 -22.63 -16.15
CA LYS A 200 22.44 -23.07 -15.28
C LYS A 200 22.60 -24.46 -14.65
N THR A 201 23.69 -25.18 -14.91
CA THR A 201 23.89 -26.58 -14.45
C THR A 201 24.69 -26.72 -13.15
N ASN A 202 25.37 -25.66 -12.71
CA ASN A 202 26.18 -25.69 -11.49
C ASN A 202 25.43 -25.06 -10.31
N HIS A 203 24.83 -25.90 -9.47
CA HIS A 203 24.07 -25.49 -8.28
C HIS A 203 24.84 -24.51 -7.37
N LYS A 204 26.13 -24.78 -7.10
CA LYS A 204 26.97 -23.92 -6.25
C LYS A 204 27.21 -22.55 -6.88
N TYR A 205 27.40 -22.51 -8.20
CA TYR A 205 27.52 -21.27 -8.93
C TYR A 205 26.24 -20.43 -8.83
N ILE A 206 25.07 -21.05 -9.00
CA ILE A 206 23.77 -20.36 -8.88
C ILE A 206 23.59 -19.78 -7.48
N LEU A 207 23.82 -20.57 -6.43
CA LEU A 207 23.69 -20.09 -5.05
C LEU A 207 24.62 -18.91 -4.75
N ASN A 208 25.90 -19.01 -5.14
CA ASN A 208 26.85 -17.91 -4.99
C ASN A 208 26.44 -16.68 -5.80
N PHE A 209 25.89 -16.88 -7.00
CA PHE A 209 25.42 -15.80 -7.85
C PHE A 209 24.25 -15.04 -7.22
N LEU A 210 23.24 -15.75 -6.72
CA LEU A 210 22.09 -15.14 -6.07
C LEU A 210 22.51 -14.38 -4.80
N GLN A 211 23.42 -14.95 -4.00
CA GLN A 211 23.99 -14.27 -2.84
C GLN A 211 24.71 -12.97 -3.24
N ASN A 212 25.56 -13.02 -4.28
CA ASN A 212 26.25 -11.84 -4.79
C ASN A 212 25.29 -10.79 -5.39
N SER A 213 24.15 -11.23 -5.91
CA SER A 213 23.11 -10.32 -6.44
C SER A 213 22.47 -9.52 -5.31
N ILE A 214 22.22 -10.12 -4.14
CA ILE A 214 21.76 -9.39 -2.94
C ILE A 214 22.81 -8.37 -2.50
N TYR A 215 24.08 -8.75 -2.42
CA TYR A 215 25.16 -7.81 -2.07
C TYR A 215 25.26 -6.65 -3.07
N GLY A 216 25.16 -6.95 -4.37
CA GLY A 216 25.18 -5.93 -5.42
C GLY A 216 23.99 -4.97 -5.34
N ALA A 217 22.78 -5.48 -5.08
CA ALA A 217 21.59 -4.66 -4.84
C ALA A 217 21.78 -3.71 -3.65
N ASN A 218 22.33 -4.22 -2.54
CA ASN A 218 22.66 -3.39 -1.37
C ASN A 218 23.68 -2.29 -1.72
N GLN A 219 24.73 -2.60 -2.50
CA GLN A 219 25.69 -1.57 -2.95
C GLN A 219 25.02 -0.50 -3.81
N LYS A 220 24.10 -0.88 -4.72
CA LYS A 220 23.35 0.08 -5.54
C LYS A 220 22.47 1.02 -4.72
N ILE A 221 21.83 0.49 -3.68
CA ILE A 221 21.06 1.30 -2.71
C ILE A 221 21.98 2.29 -2.00
N LEU A 222 23.14 1.85 -1.48
CA LEU A 222 24.10 2.72 -0.81
C LEU A 222 24.68 3.81 -1.73
N GLU A 223 24.99 3.46 -2.98
CA GLU A 223 25.41 4.42 -4.02
C GLU A 223 24.33 5.48 -4.24
N TYR A 224 23.06 5.06 -4.38
CA TYR A 224 21.94 5.96 -4.60
C TYR A 224 21.70 6.89 -3.40
N ILE A 225 21.79 6.38 -2.17
CA ILE A 225 21.73 7.16 -0.92
C ILE A 225 22.77 8.29 -0.97
N THR A 226 24.02 7.94 -1.29
CA THR A 226 25.15 8.86 -1.31
C THR A 226 25.00 9.93 -2.40
N GLN A 227 24.56 9.54 -3.60
CA GLN A 227 24.40 10.45 -4.73
C GLN A 227 23.25 11.44 -4.56
N ASN A 228 22.20 11.07 -3.83
CA ASN A 228 21.00 11.89 -3.66
C ASN A 228 20.86 12.51 -2.27
N SER A 229 21.88 12.39 -1.41
CA SER A 229 21.87 12.91 -0.04
C SER A 229 20.63 12.49 0.76
N ILE A 230 20.28 11.21 0.68
CA ILE A 230 19.14 10.62 1.39
C ILE A 230 19.59 10.19 2.79
N ASP A 231 18.80 10.47 3.83
CA ASP A 231 19.18 10.11 5.21
C ASP A 231 19.28 8.59 5.41
N MET A 232 18.25 7.85 4.99
CA MET A 232 18.19 6.40 5.07
C MET A 232 17.14 5.83 4.12
N MET A 233 17.47 4.71 3.47
CA MET A 233 16.51 3.85 2.78
C MET A 233 16.99 2.39 2.84
N GLY A 234 16.07 1.45 2.75
CA GLY A 234 16.36 0.03 2.74
C GLY A 234 15.18 -0.76 2.21
N THR A 235 15.38 -2.05 2.03
CA THR A 235 14.32 -2.95 1.58
C THR A 235 14.65 -4.38 1.97
N THR A 236 13.63 -5.21 2.18
CA THR A 236 13.79 -6.66 2.13
C THR A 236 14.08 -7.08 0.69
N LEU A 237 14.55 -8.31 0.49
CA LEU A 237 14.69 -8.87 -0.85
C LEU A 237 14.57 -10.37 -0.78
N SER A 238 13.61 -10.94 -1.50
CA SER A 238 13.39 -12.39 -1.61
C SER A 238 13.39 -12.79 -3.08
N ILE A 239 14.23 -13.77 -3.42
CA ILE A 239 14.41 -14.27 -4.78
C ILE A 239 14.05 -15.76 -4.79
N ALA A 240 13.16 -16.15 -5.69
CA ALA A 240 12.89 -17.54 -6.06
C ALA A 240 13.27 -17.74 -7.52
N TYR A 241 14.30 -18.55 -7.78
CA TYR A 241 14.75 -18.88 -9.12
C TYR A 241 14.49 -20.36 -9.39
N ILE A 242 13.64 -20.65 -10.37
CA ILE A 242 13.20 -22.00 -10.72
C ILE A 242 13.87 -22.39 -12.03
N VAL A 243 14.51 -23.55 -12.08
CA VAL A 243 15.24 -24.06 -13.25
C VAL A 243 14.76 -25.47 -13.59
N ASP A 244 14.49 -25.70 -14.87
CA ASP A 244 14.06 -26.98 -15.45
C ASP A 244 12.84 -27.61 -14.75
N ASN A 245 12.01 -26.79 -14.09
CA ASN A 245 10.86 -27.19 -13.25
C ASN A 245 11.17 -28.20 -12.14
N ILE A 246 12.45 -28.36 -11.80
CA ILE A 246 12.90 -29.35 -10.83
C ILE A 246 13.56 -28.67 -9.64
N TYR A 247 14.33 -27.61 -9.89
CA TYR A 247 15.14 -26.98 -8.86
C TYR A 247 14.61 -25.58 -8.52
N LEU A 248 14.34 -25.37 -7.23
CA LEU A 248 14.09 -24.05 -6.65
C LEU A 248 15.35 -23.59 -5.90
N TYR A 249 15.89 -22.46 -6.30
CA TYR A 249 16.95 -21.75 -5.58
C TYR A 249 16.39 -20.50 -4.95
N THR A 250 16.68 -20.29 -3.67
CA THR A 250 16.22 -19.12 -2.94
C THR A 250 17.39 -18.34 -2.37
N ALA A 251 17.29 -17.01 -2.42
CA ALA A 251 18.14 -16.12 -1.65
C ALA A 251 17.25 -15.02 -1.06
N HIS A 252 17.43 -14.72 0.22
CA HIS A 252 16.55 -13.79 0.90
C HIS A 252 17.27 -12.97 1.98
N ILE A 253 16.76 -11.77 2.25
CA ILE A 253 17.11 -10.92 3.39
C ILE A 253 15.86 -10.15 3.84
N GLY A 254 15.61 -10.15 5.15
CA GLY A 254 14.48 -9.44 5.76
C GLY A 254 13.44 -10.43 6.27
N ASP A 255 12.19 -9.99 6.36
CA ASP A 255 11.05 -10.73 6.87
C ASP A 255 9.99 -11.02 5.78
N SER A 256 10.29 -10.72 4.51
CA SER A 256 9.54 -11.27 3.38
C SER A 256 9.82 -12.77 3.24
N ARG A 257 8.79 -13.52 2.81
CA ARG A 257 8.78 -14.98 2.93
C ARG A 257 8.53 -15.69 1.60
N ILE A 258 9.16 -16.85 1.44
CA ILE A 258 8.90 -17.79 0.36
C ILE A 258 8.24 -19.03 0.98
N TYR A 259 7.13 -19.46 0.38
CA TYR A 259 6.40 -20.66 0.77
C TYR A 259 6.34 -21.66 -0.38
N GLN A 260 6.31 -22.94 -0.03
CA GLN A 260 5.98 -24.03 -0.95
C GLN A 260 4.67 -24.67 -0.48
N MET A 261 3.74 -24.89 -1.41
CA MET A 261 2.50 -25.61 -1.17
C MET A 261 2.43 -26.85 -2.07
N ASP A 262 2.05 -28.00 -1.52
CA ASP A 262 1.83 -29.22 -2.30
C ASP A 262 0.38 -29.37 -2.77
N GLY A 263 0.09 -30.45 -3.51
CA GLY A 263 -1.24 -30.73 -4.05
C GLY A 263 -2.29 -31.05 -2.98
N ASP A 264 -1.87 -31.34 -1.75
CA ASP A 264 -2.74 -31.58 -0.59
C ASP A 264 -2.92 -30.32 0.27
N PHE A 265 -2.50 -29.16 -0.24
CA PHE A 265 -2.54 -27.86 0.43
C PHE A 265 -1.69 -27.75 1.71
N ASN A 266 -0.67 -28.59 1.86
CA ASN A 266 0.30 -28.41 2.95
C ASN A 266 1.24 -27.26 2.61
N ILE A 267 1.28 -26.25 3.47
CA ILE A 267 2.12 -25.06 3.29
C ILE A 267 3.38 -25.18 4.16
N LYS A 268 4.55 -25.04 3.54
CA LYS A 268 5.85 -25.00 4.21
C LYS A 268 6.55 -23.67 3.93
N GLN A 269 6.95 -22.97 4.99
CA GLN A 269 7.83 -21.80 4.88
C GLN A 269 9.26 -22.25 4.55
N ILE A 270 9.84 -21.68 3.50
CA ILE A 270 11.20 -22.00 3.03
C ILE A 270 12.23 -21.06 3.65
N THR A 271 11.89 -19.79 3.85
CA THR A 271 12.79 -18.75 4.36
C THR A 271 12.46 -18.41 5.83
N PRO A 272 13.42 -18.41 6.76
CA PRO A 272 13.20 -17.87 8.11
C PRO A 272 13.03 -16.34 8.08
N ASP A 273 12.49 -15.71 9.11
CA ASP A 273 12.44 -14.24 9.15
C ASP A 273 13.71 -13.69 9.82
N HIS A 274 14.33 -12.68 9.23
CA HIS A 274 15.41 -11.93 9.88
C HIS A 274 14.87 -10.86 10.83
N SER A 275 14.00 -11.26 11.77
CA SER A 275 13.40 -10.37 12.77
C SER A 275 13.98 -10.62 14.17
N MET A 276 14.05 -9.57 15.00
CA MET A 276 14.53 -9.67 16.39
C MET A 276 13.72 -10.64 17.26
N ARG A 277 12.49 -10.99 16.87
CA ARG A 277 11.63 -11.93 17.61
C ARG A 277 11.96 -13.40 17.35
N GLU A 278 12.61 -13.74 16.24
CA GLU A 278 13.05 -15.11 15.95
C GLU A 278 14.46 -15.42 16.47
N VAL A 279 15.17 -14.41 16.98
CA VAL A 279 16.54 -14.51 17.51
C VAL A 279 16.57 -14.71 19.05
N LEU A 280 15.42 -14.83 19.70
CA LEU A 280 15.25 -15.11 21.14
C LEU A 280 14.42 -16.36 21.39
#